data_AF-A0A0K0X343-F1
#
_entry.id   AF-A0A0K0X343-F1
#
_cell.length_a   1.000
_cell.length_b   1.000
_cell.length_c   1.000
_cell.angle_alpha   90.00
_cell.angle_beta   90.00
_cell.angle_gamma   90.00
#
_symmetry.space_group_name_H-M   'P 1'
#
loop_
_entity.id
_entity.type
_entity.pdbx_description
1 polymer ?
#
loop_
_entity_poly.entity_id
_entity_poly.type
_entity_poly.pdbx_seq_one_letter_code
_entity_poly.pdbx_strand_id
1 'polypeptide(L)'
;MAGLLGACSASMEAEKKIGVPKDTLSQTVKERLEGQVGAQADSVECEGDLPAEVGATQRCVLTDGSAKYGVTVTANSVDGDNVKFGVEVDDEPMS
;
A
#
# COMPACT_ATOMS: atom_id res chain seq x y z
N MET A 1 33.75 -24.41 26.09
CA MET A 1 34.05 -23.28 25.18
C MET A 1 33.69 -23.72 23.78
N ALA A 2 32.90 -22.90 23.07
CA ALA A 2 32.51 -22.96 21.65
C ALA A 2 31.73 -24.22 21.18
N GLY A 3 30.52 -24.17 20.65
CA GLY A 3 29.72 -23.06 20.11
C GLY A 3 29.29 -23.41 18.67
N LEU A 4 27.98 -23.28 18.41
CA LEU A 4 27.36 -22.97 17.11
C LEU A 4 27.28 -24.07 16.04
N LEU A 5 26.38 -25.06 16.19
CA LEU A 5 25.75 -25.73 15.04
C LEU A 5 24.30 -26.10 15.39
N GLY A 6 23.36 -25.34 14.84
CA GLY A 6 21.93 -25.52 15.03
C GLY A 6 21.16 -24.30 14.56
N ALA A 7 21.37 -23.92 13.30
CA ALA A 7 20.43 -23.03 12.63
C ALA A 7 19.12 -23.80 12.51
N CYS A 8 18.23 -23.62 13.48
CA CYS A 8 16.82 -23.80 13.19
C CYS A 8 16.54 -22.80 12.08
N SER A 9 16.18 -23.31 10.90
CA SER A 9 15.39 -22.57 9.94
C SER A 9 14.22 -22.01 10.74
N ALA A 10 14.33 -20.76 11.21
CA ALA A 10 13.17 -19.93 11.30
C ALA A 10 12.76 -19.79 9.85
N SER A 11 12.01 -20.78 9.37
CA SER A 11 10.91 -20.54 8.44
C SER A 11 10.39 -19.20 8.90
N MET A 12 10.59 -18.20 8.07
CA MET A 12 10.06 -16.89 8.29
C MET A 12 8.56 -17.13 8.36
N GLU A 13 8.06 -17.37 9.56
CA GLU A 13 6.69 -17.09 9.94
C GLU A 13 6.67 -15.56 9.95
N ALA A 14 6.77 -14.99 8.76
CA ALA A 14 6.17 -13.71 8.48
C ALA A 14 4.72 -13.95 8.87
N GLU A 15 4.39 -13.55 10.10
CA GLU A 15 3.04 -13.42 10.59
C GLU A 15 2.26 -12.81 9.43
N LYS A 16 1.43 -13.66 8.84
CA LYS A 16 0.91 -13.45 7.50
C LYS A 16 0.00 -12.23 7.55
N LYS A 17 0.55 -11.04 7.32
CA LYS A 17 -0.25 -9.87 6.98
C LYS A 17 -0.81 -10.19 5.60
N ILE A 18 -2.04 -10.71 5.58
CA ILE A 18 -2.79 -11.07 4.37
C ILE A 18 -3.22 -9.74 3.72
N GLY A 19 -2.26 -8.97 3.20
CA GLY A 19 -2.52 -7.63 2.68
C GLY A 19 -1.30 -6.71 2.61
N VAL A 20 -1.51 -5.56 1.99
CA VAL A 20 -0.54 -4.47 1.96
C VAL A 20 -0.79 -3.59 3.18
N PRO A 21 0.16 -3.48 4.12
CA PRO A 21 -0.01 -2.64 5.30
C PRO A 21 -0.11 -1.16 4.91
N LYS A 22 -0.85 -0.38 5.69
CA LYS A 22 -1.18 1.03 5.41
C LYS A 22 0.04 1.88 5.08
N ASP A 23 1.17 1.65 5.76
CA ASP A 23 2.38 2.45 5.61
C ASP A 23 3.02 2.16 4.23
N THR A 24 3.17 0.88 3.89
CA THR A 24 3.63 0.44 2.56
C THR A 24 2.65 0.86 1.47
N LEU A 25 1.35 0.76 1.73
CA LEU A 25 0.31 1.14 0.78
C LEU A 25 0.39 2.63 0.46
N SER A 26 0.44 3.47 1.49
CA SER A 26 0.54 4.93 1.37
C SER A 26 1.78 5.34 0.57
N GLN A 27 2.93 4.74 0.86
CA GLN A 27 4.16 4.99 0.12
C GLN A 27 4.05 4.54 -1.34
N THR A 28 3.56 3.33 -1.59
CA THR A 28 3.45 2.78 -2.95
C THR A 28 2.47 3.60 -3.81
N VAL A 29 1.34 4.00 -3.23
CA VAL A 29 0.35 4.84 -3.90
C VAL A 29 0.94 6.21 -4.20
N LYS A 30 1.66 6.83 -3.26
CA LYS A 30 2.38 8.10 -3.48
C LYS A 30 3.34 8.00 -4.67
N GLU A 31 4.27 7.05 -4.65
CA GLU A 31 5.25 6.88 -5.72
C GLU A 31 4.59 6.65 -7.08
N ARG A 32 3.51 5.86 -7.11
CA ARG A 32 2.75 5.58 -8.33
C ARG A 32 2.03 6.80 -8.86
N LEU A 33 1.44 7.62 -7.98
CA LEU A 33 0.79 8.87 -8.38
C LEU A 33 1.82 9.85 -8.92
N GLU A 34 2.93 10.05 -8.21
CA GLU A 34 4.04 10.92 -8.64
C GLU A 34 4.59 10.51 -10.01
N GLY A 35 4.76 9.20 -10.25
CA GLY A 35 5.20 8.67 -11.55
C GLY A 35 4.18 8.80 -12.67
N GLN A 36 2.86 8.80 -12.37
CA GLN A 36 1.81 8.94 -13.38
C GLN A 36 1.56 10.39 -13.77
N VAL A 37 1.57 11.31 -12.80
CA VAL A 37 1.25 12.74 -13.02
C VAL A 37 2.50 13.58 -13.28
N GLY A 38 3.68 13.09 -12.91
CA GLY A 38 4.94 13.83 -13.03
C GLY A 38 5.08 14.99 -12.04
N ALA A 39 4.22 15.06 -11.01
CA ALA A 39 4.28 16.03 -9.94
C ALA A 39 4.51 15.32 -8.60
N GLN A 40 5.27 15.97 -7.70
CA GLN A 40 5.54 15.42 -6.38
C GLN A 40 4.33 15.66 -5.47
N ALA A 41 3.84 14.61 -4.83
CA ALA A 41 2.77 14.72 -3.84
C ALA A 41 3.37 15.10 -2.49
N ASP A 42 2.68 15.91 -1.69
CA ASP A 42 3.15 16.20 -0.33
C ASP A 42 3.02 14.95 0.54
N SER A 43 1.81 14.38 0.60
CA SER A 43 1.54 13.15 1.35
C SER A 43 0.41 12.34 0.72
N VAL A 44 0.44 11.03 0.99
CA VAL A 44 -0.70 10.14 0.81
C VAL A 44 -0.90 9.43 2.14
N GLU A 45 -2.12 9.43 2.65
CA GLU A 45 -2.48 8.74 3.88
C GLU A 45 -3.66 7.80 3.64
N CYS A 46 -3.44 6.50 3.83
CA CYS A 46 -4.51 5.49 3.74
C CYS A 46 -5.17 5.25 5.11
N GLU A 47 -6.50 5.09 5.14
CA GLU A 47 -7.24 4.86 6.38
C GLU A 47 -6.90 3.52 7.07
N GLY A 48 -6.34 2.56 6.31
CA GLY A 48 -6.04 1.21 6.77
C GLY A 48 -5.20 0.40 5.78
N ASP A 49 -5.04 -0.87 6.12
CA ASP A 49 -4.34 -1.86 5.30
C ASP A 49 -5.24 -2.28 4.13
N LEU A 50 -4.66 -2.53 2.95
CA LEU A 50 -5.39 -3.13 1.83
C LEU A 50 -5.38 -4.65 1.99
N PRO A 51 -6.53 -5.31 2.19
CA PRO A 51 -6.59 -6.77 2.28
C PRO A 51 -6.08 -7.43 1.00
N ALA A 52 -5.39 -8.56 1.12
CA ALA A 52 -5.00 -9.40 -0.01
C ALA A 52 -6.20 -10.24 -0.49
N GLU A 53 -7.26 -9.55 -0.91
CA GLU A 53 -8.48 -10.12 -1.42
C GLU A 53 -8.91 -9.37 -2.69
N VAL A 54 -9.21 -10.12 -3.75
CA VAL A 54 -9.64 -9.52 -5.02
C VAL A 54 -10.97 -8.80 -4.83
N GLY A 55 -11.03 -7.54 -5.23
CA GLY A 55 -12.18 -6.65 -5.03
C GLY A 55 -12.16 -5.90 -3.70
N ALA A 56 -11.19 -6.15 -2.80
CA ALA A 56 -11.03 -5.34 -1.61
C ALA A 56 -10.63 -3.92 -1.98
N THR A 57 -11.26 -2.95 -1.31
CA THR A 57 -11.02 -1.53 -1.54
C THR A 57 -10.47 -0.86 -0.29
N GLN A 58 -9.59 0.10 -0.47
CA GLN A 58 -9.06 0.94 0.58
C GLN A 58 -9.10 2.41 0.15
N ARG A 59 -9.52 3.30 1.05
CA ARG A 59 -9.50 4.74 0.81
C ARG A 59 -8.20 5.35 1.33
N CYS A 60 -7.63 6.23 0.53
CA CYS A 60 -6.51 7.08 0.90
C CYS A 60 -6.81 8.53 0.56
N VAL A 61 -6.07 9.45 1.17
CA VAL A 61 -6.16 10.88 0.92
C VAL A 61 -4.82 11.35 0.40
N LEU A 62 -4.79 11.84 -0.83
CA LEU A 62 -3.67 12.54 -1.42
C LEU A 62 -3.74 14.01 -1.01
N THR A 63 -2.63 14.56 -0.52
CA THR A 63 -2.47 15.99 -0.28
C THR A 63 -1.43 16.54 -1.26
N ASP A 64 -1.83 17.58 -1.99
CA ASP A 64 -1.00 18.35 -2.91
C ASP A 64 -1.21 19.85 -2.66
N GLY A 65 -0.29 20.44 -1.92
CA GLY A 65 -0.35 21.80 -1.40
C GLY A 65 -1.60 22.04 -0.54
N SER A 66 -2.54 22.79 -1.11
CA SER A 66 -3.81 23.12 -0.46
C SER A 66 -4.97 22.21 -0.91
N ALA A 67 -4.76 21.41 -1.95
CA ALA A 67 -5.75 20.51 -2.48
C ALA A 67 -5.62 19.13 -1.82
N LYS A 68 -6.77 18.52 -1.53
CA LYS A 68 -6.85 17.13 -1.09
C LYS A 68 -7.69 16.36 -2.07
N TYR A 69 -7.26 15.16 -2.43
CA TYR A 69 -8.01 14.28 -3.32
C TYR A 69 -8.23 12.96 -2.61
N GLY A 70 -9.45 12.43 -2.69
CA GLY A 70 -9.68 11.06 -2.28
C GLY A 70 -9.08 10.13 -3.33
N VAL A 71 -8.49 9.04 -2.86
CA VAL A 71 -7.85 8.03 -3.70
C VAL A 71 -8.42 6.68 -3.32
N THR A 72 -9.11 6.04 -4.25
CA THR A 72 -9.65 4.70 -4.09
C THR A 72 -8.63 3.70 -4.62
N VAL A 73 -8.19 2.81 -3.73
CA VAL A 73 -7.30 1.70 -4.08
C VAL A 73 -8.13 0.43 -4.14
N THR A 74 -8.01 -0.33 -5.23
CA THR A 74 -8.77 -1.58 -5.42
C THR A 74 -7.81 -2.72 -5.72
N ALA A 75 -7.86 -3.78 -4.93
CA ALA A 75 -7.11 -5.00 -5.19
C ALA A 75 -7.69 -5.74 -6.40
N ASN A 76 -6.96 -5.76 -7.51
CA ASN A 76 -7.39 -6.37 -8.77
C ASN A 76 -7.01 -7.84 -8.87
N SER A 77 -5.86 -8.23 -8.33
CA SER A 77 -5.41 -9.63 -8.29
C SER A 77 -4.49 -9.88 -7.10
N VAL A 78 -4.44 -11.14 -6.66
CA VAL A 78 -3.55 -11.61 -5.58
C VAL A 78 -2.77 -12.81 -6.10
N ASP A 79 -1.44 -12.66 -6.17
CA ASP A 79 -0.49 -13.65 -6.66
C ASP A 79 0.43 -14.08 -5.51
N GLY A 80 -0.01 -15.08 -4.74
CA GLY A 80 0.67 -15.50 -3.52
C GLY A 80 0.61 -14.40 -2.46
N ASP A 81 1.77 -13.82 -2.14
CA ASP A 81 1.90 -12.70 -1.21
C ASP A 81 1.88 -11.32 -1.91
N ASN A 82 1.80 -11.29 -3.24
CA ASN A 82 1.78 -10.04 -4.02
C ASN A 82 0.35 -9.62 -4.34
N VAL A 83 -0.06 -8.44 -3.88
CA VAL A 83 -1.35 -7.85 -4.25
C VAL A 83 -1.12 -6.85 -5.38
N LYS A 84 -1.74 -7.09 -6.54
CA LYS A 84 -1.80 -6.09 -7.62
C LYS A 84 -3.06 -5.27 -7.44
N PHE A 85 -2.89 -3.97 -7.30
CA PHE A 85 -4.00 -3.04 -7.11
C PHE A 85 -4.00 -1.91 -8.14
N GLY A 86 -5.20 -1.39 -8.39
CA GLY A 86 -5.45 -0.14 -9.10
C GLY A 86 -5.49 1.03 -8.12
N VAL A 87 -5.21 2.22 -8.63
CA VAL A 87 -5.30 3.47 -7.89
C VAL A 87 -6.13 4.41 -8.74
N GLU A 88 -7.23 4.89 -8.20
CA GLU A 88 -8.15 5.83 -8.85
C GLU A 88 -8.24 7.07 -7.97
N VAL A 89 -7.92 8.23 -8.54
CA VAL A 89 -8.07 9.52 -7.86
C VAL A 89 -9.48 10.04 -8.16
N ASP A 90 -10.17 10.55 -7.16
CA ASP A 90 -11.49 11.14 -7.33
C ASP A 90 -11.43 12.33 -8.31
N ASP A 91 -12.49 12.50 -9.09
CA ASP A 91 -12.60 13.59 -10.08
C ASP A 91 -12.60 14.98 -9.43
N GLU A 92 -13.08 15.08 -8.20
CA GLU A 92 -13.20 16.34 -7.46
C GLU A 92 -12.35 16.32 -6.18
N PRO A 93 -11.69 17.45 -5.85
CA PRO A 93 -10.96 17.58 -4.59
C PRO A 93 -11.92 17.58 -3.39
N MET A 94 -11.46 16.99 -2.29
CA MET A 94 -12.06 17.05 -0.97
C MET A 94 -11.97 18.49 -0.46
N SER A 95 -13.02 19.27 -0.69
CA SER A 95 -13.12 20.70 -0.33
C SER A 95 -13.27 20.93 1.17
#